data_AF-E3G6F7-F1
#
_entry.id   AF-E3G6F7-F1
#
_cell.length_a   1.000
_cell.length_b   1.000
_cell.length_c   1.000
_cell.angle_alpha   90.00
_cell.angle_beta   90.00
_cell.angle_gamma   90.00
#
_symmetry.space_group_name_H-M   'P 1'
#
loop_
_entity.id
_entity.type
_entity.pdbx_description
1 polymer ?
#
loop_
_entity_poly.entity_id
_entity_poly.type
_entity_poly.pdbx_seq_one_letter_code
_entity_poly.pdbx_strand_id
1 'polypeptide(L)'
;MKLEQIADEKIALGVVWVSSENTTKKLTDARQRSWRRVAEKHHRRIEYLNADKKVCSGYSSEVYALGEPFALYVRNVFGDGIYYTNDSDDENYLLAIYNGEVIEGTDIFLDGAFFECYREYILSSDYASLSWNCLTIAHIEEVLETNHNYKKSVSKKKVTYLSMMLGIGVLFLSLFGVVLKVFIGT
;
A
#
# COMPACT_ATOMS: atom_id res chain seq x y z
N MET A 1 -20.09 2.97 -10.24
CA MET A 1 -19.66 2.11 -9.11
C MET A 1 -18.39 2.71 -8.56
N LYS A 2 -18.49 3.48 -7.48
CA LYS A 2 -17.44 4.45 -7.21
C LYS A 2 -16.44 3.94 -6.18
N LEU A 3 -15.17 3.86 -6.60
CA LEU A 3 -13.99 3.74 -5.74
C LEU A 3 -13.91 4.86 -4.68
N GLU A 4 -14.83 5.84 -4.68
CA GLU A 4 -15.06 6.81 -3.61
C GLU A 4 -15.11 6.16 -2.21
N GLN A 5 -15.68 4.96 -2.05
CA GLN A 5 -15.70 4.26 -0.75
C GLN A 5 -14.30 3.87 -0.25
N ILE A 6 -13.36 3.60 -1.15
CA ILE A 6 -11.94 3.32 -0.83
C ILE A 6 -11.29 4.59 -0.28
N ALA A 7 -11.61 5.75 -0.86
CA ALA A 7 -11.12 7.05 -0.41
C ALA A 7 -11.67 7.41 0.98
N ASP A 8 -12.96 7.16 1.24
CA ASP A 8 -13.60 7.40 2.56
C ASP A 8 -12.90 6.60 3.68
N GLU A 9 -12.49 5.37 3.39
CA GLU A 9 -11.76 4.51 4.33
C GLU A 9 -10.26 4.80 4.42
N LYS A 10 -9.81 5.88 3.76
CA LYS A 10 -8.42 6.37 3.75
C LYS A 10 -7.45 5.32 3.23
N ILE A 11 -7.89 4.55 2.22
CA ILE A 11 -7.03 3.64 1.48
C ILE A 11 -6.53 4.40 0.25
N ALA A 12 -5.21 4.47 0.09
CA ALA A 12 -4.63 5.26 -0.99
C ALA A 12 -4.81 4.59 -2.36
N LEU A 13 -5.27 5.40 -3.31
CA LEU A 13 -5.30 5.14 -4.75
C LEU A 13 -4.29 6.06 -5.45
N GLY A 14 -3.94 5.80 -6.71
CA GLY A 14 -3.12 6.75 -7.47
C GLY A 14 -1.65 6.75 -7.04
N VAL A 15 -1.14 5.63 -6.51
CA VAL A 15 0.23 5.57 -6.03
C VAL A 15 1.19 5.50 -7.21
N VAL A 16 2.25 6.30 -7.17
CA VAL A 16 3.28 6.24 -8.22
C VAL A 16 4.22 5.08 -7.93
N TRP A 17 4.06 3.99 -8.67
CA TRP A 17 4.86 2.77 -8.53
C TRP A 17 6.20 2.86 -9.25
N VAL A 18 7.21 2.22 -8.66
CA VAL A 18 8.56 2.08 -9.19
C VAL A 18 8.97 0.62 -9.06
N SER A 19 9.32 0.05 -10.21
CA SER A 19 9.67 -1.34 -10.40
C SER A 19 10.88 -1.76 -9.60
N SER A 20 11.03 -3.06 -9.39
CA SER A 20 12.18 -3.62 -8.68
C SER A 20 13.52 -3.31 -9.36
N GLU A 21 13.53 -3.30 -10.69
CA GLU A 21 14.70 -2.93 -11.49
C GLU A 21 15.07 -1.46 -11.29
N ASN A 22 14.09 -0.56 -11.38
CA ASN A 22 14.33 0.88 -11.23
C ASN A 22 14.59 1.29 -9.77
N THR A 23 14.10 0.53 -8.80
CA THR A 23 14.34 0.79 -7.37
C THR A 23 15.83 0.63 -7.03
N THR A 24 16.45 -0.46 -7.50
CA THR A 24 17.83 -0.84 -7.19
C THR A 24 18.87 -0.24 -8.12
N LYS A 25 18.48 0.16 -9.34
CA LYS A 25 19.37 0.75 -10.34
C LYS A 25 19.95 2.07 -9.84
N LYS A 26 21.27 2.23 -9.99
CA LYS A 26 21.94 3.52 -9.76
C LYS A 26 21.43 4.51 -10.80
N LEU A 27 20.66 5.49 -10.35
CA LEU A 27 20.14 6.56 -11.19
C LEU A 27 21.29 7.42 -11.71
N THR A 28 21.70 7.20 -12.95
CA THR A 28 22.74 8.01 -13.63
C THR A 28 22.15 9.31 -14.15
N ASP A 29 20.92 9.25 -14.63
CA ASP A 29 20.16 10.39 -15.14
C ASP A 29 19.89 11.44 -14.04
N ALA A 30 20.18 12.70 -14.33
CA ALA A 30 20.02 13.81 -13.39
C ALA A 30 18.55 14.15 -13.12
N ARG A 31 17.68 14.04 -14.13
CA ARG A 31 16.25 14.31 -14.03
C ARG A 31 15.56 13.25 -13.17
N GLN A 32 15.87 11.97 -13.38
CA GLN A 32 15.32 10.89 -12.55
C GLN A 32 15.75 11.01 -11.09
N ARG A 33 17.02 11.35 -10.83
CA ARG A 33 17.51 11.63 -9.46
C ARG A 33 16.79 12.81 -8.81
N SER A 34 16.58 13.89 -9.56
CA SER A 34 15.88 15.07 -9.05
C SER A 34 14.43 14.74 -8.73
N TRP A 35 13.74 14.04 -9.63
CA TRP A 35 12.37 13.60 -9.41
C TRP A 35 12.25 12.69 -8.18
N ARG A 36 13.12 11.67 -8.03
CA ARG A 36 13.10 10.77 -6.87
C ARG A 36 13.30 11.53 -5.56
N ARG A 37 14.22 12.51 -5.53
CA ARG A 37 14.42 13.38 -4.35
C ARG A 37 13.17 14.19 -3.99
N VAL A 38 12.44 14.70 -4.98
CA VAL A 38 11.19 15.43 -4.75
C VAL A 38 10.10 14.47 -4.26
N ALA A 39 9.97 13.30 -4.88
CA ALA A 39 9.03 12.27 -4.47
C ALA A 39 9.27 11.84 -3.01
N GLU A 40 10.49 11.45 -2.66
CA GLU A 40 10.89 11.05 -1.30
C GLU A 40 10.66 12.15 -0.25
N LYS A 41 10.75 13.42 -0.64
CA LYS A 41 10.54 14.56 0.26
C LYS A 41 9.06 14.84 0.52
N HIS A 42 8.21 14.66 -0.49
CA HIS A 42 6.82 15.12 -0.46
C HIS A 42 5.78 14.00 -0.37
N HIS A 43 6.18 12.75 -0.58
CA HIS A 43 5.29 11.60 -0.65
C HIS A 43 5.70 10.55 0.37
N ARG A 44 4.72 9.80 0.88
CA ARG A 44 4.99 8.62 1.71
C ARG A 44 5.54 7.53 0.81
N ARG A 45 6.75 7.06 1.13
CA ARG A 45 7.34 5.89 0.49
C ARG A 45 6.71 4.61 1.04
N ILE A 46 6.28 3.75 0.13
CA ILE A 46 5.79 2.40 0.38
C ILE A 46 6.82 1.44 -0.20
N GLU A 47 7.22 0.43 0.57
CA GLU A 47 8.12 -0.61 0.10
C GLU A 47 7.44 -1.97 0.28
N TYR A 48 7.63 -2.84 -0.71
CA TYR A 48 7.14 -4.20 -0.66
C TYR A 48 8.07 -5.13 -1.44
N LEU A 49 7.85 -6.43 -1.30
CA LEU A 49 8.57 -7.44 -2.05
C LEU A 49 7.67 -8.03 -3.13
N ASN A 50 8.19 -8.18 -4.35
CA ASN A 50 7.53 -8.96 -5.39
C ASN A 50 7.69 -10.47 -5.15
N ALA A 51 7.16 -11.31 -6.04
CA ALA A 51 7.23 -12.76 -5.90
C ALA A 51 8.67 -13.30 -5.84
N ASP A 52 9.61 -12.64 -6.53
CA ASP A 52 11.05 -12.96 -6.52
C ASP A 52 11.79 -12.42 -5.29
N LYS A 53 11.08 -11.85 -4.31
CA LYS A 53 11.66 -11.19 -3.12
C LYS A 53 12.54 -9.98 -3.46
N LYS A 54 12.36 -9.36 -4.63
CA LYS A 54 13.01 -8.10 -4.98
C LYS A 54 12.20 -6.94 -4.41
N VAL A 55 12.92 -5.88 -4.01
CA VAL A 55 12.31 -4.69 -3.42
C VAL A 55 11.71 -3.82 -4.51
N CYS A 56 10.41 -3.57 -4.40
CA CYS A 56 9.66 -2.59 -5.19
C CYS A 56 9.31 -1.40 -4.31
N SER A 57 8.98 -0.26 -4.93
CA SER A 57 8.56 0.91 -4.17
C SER A 57 7.39 1.66 -4.80
N GLY A 58 6.66 2.39 -3.97
CA GLY A 58 5.58 3.28 -4.38
C GLY A 58 5.66 4.61 -3.63
N TYR A 59 5.15 5.68 -4.24
CA TYR A 59 5.08 7.01 -3.65
C TYR A 59 3.64 7.47 -3.63
N SER A 60 3.06 7.58 -2.43
CA SER A 60 1.69 8.05 -2.24
C SER A 60 1.69 9.50 -1.77
N SER A 61 0.86 10.34 -2.39
CA SER A 61 0.61 11.71 -1.95
C SER A 61 -0.17 11.74 -0.62
N GLU A 62 -0.90 10.67 -0.33
CA GLU A 62 -1.70 10.54 0.87
C GLU A 62 -0.86 9.97 2.03
N VAL A 63 -0.89 10.68 3.15
CA VAL A 63 -0.05 10.37 4.32
C VAL A 63 -0.79 9.48 5.33
N TYR A 64 -1.79 8.71 4.89
CA TYR A 64 -2.59 7.90 5.81
C TYR A 64 -1.68 6.88 6.53
N ALA A 65 -1.63 6.97 7.86
CA ALA A 65 -0.63 6.29 8.68
C ALA A 65 -0.91 4.79 8.91
N LEU A 66 -2.10 4.30 8.55
CA LEU A 66 -2.59 2.97 8.91
C LEU A 66 -3.30 2.35 7.71
N GLY A 67 -2.56 1.57 6.93
CA GLY A 67 -3.10 0.84 5.78
C GLY A 67 -2.08 0.66 4.68
N GLU A 68 -2.29 -0.39 3.89
CA GLU A 68 -1.66 -0.55 2.59
C GLU A 68 -2.48 0.22 1.54
N PRO A 69 -1.88 0.72 0.46
CA PRO A 69 -2.63 1.28 -0.66
C PRO A 69 -3.46 0.20 -1.36
N PHE A 70 -4.50 0.63 -2.07
CA PHE A 70 -5.48 -0.23 -2.74
C PHE A 70 -4.81 -1.29 -3.63
N ALA A 71 -3.83 -0.89 -4.44
CA ALA A 71 -3.11 -1.80 -5.33
C ALA A 71 -2.45 -2.98 -4.59
N LEU A 72 -1.94 -2.78 -3.37
CA LEU A 72 -1.34 -3.86 -2.59
C LEU A 72 -2.39 -4.78 -1.97
N TYR A 73 -3.56 -4.26 -1.59
CA TYR A 73 -4.68 -5.11 -1.20
C TYR A 73 -5.13 -5.99 -2.37
N VAL A 74 -5.32 -5.39 -3.55
CA VAL A 74 -5.70 -6.15 -4.76
C VAL A 74 -4.68 -7.23 -5.06
N ARG A 75 -3.38 -6.91 -5.03
CA ARG A 75 -2.30 -7.89 -5.19
C ARG A 75 -2.39 -9.03 -4.18
N ASN A 76 -2.55 -8.71 -2.90
CA ASN A 76 -2.51 -9.71 -1.83
C ASN A 76 -3.74 -10.63 -1.84
N VAL A 77 -4.89 -10.12 -2.26
CA VAL A 77 -6.17 -10.85 -2.26
C VAL A 77 -6.37 -11.59 -3.59
N PHE A 78 -6.15 -10.92 -4.72
CA PHE A 78 -6.52 -11.42 -6.04
C PHE A 78 -5.32 -11.85 -6.92
N GLY A 79 -4.10 -11.41 -6.58
CA GLY A 79 -2.88 -11.82 -7.29
C GLY A 79 -2.59 -11.01 -8.55
N ASP A 80 -1.96 -11.68 -9.52
CA ASP A 80 -1.56 -11.09 -10.80
C ASP A 80 -2.76 -10.96 -11.76
N GLY A 81 -2.81 -9.85 -12.49
CA GLY A 81 -3.92 -9.53 -13.38
C GLY A 81 -3.99 -8.05 -13.71
N ILE A 82 -4.90 -7.73 -14.63
CA ILE A 82 -5.29 -6.36 -14.97
C ILE A 82 -6.65 -6.12 -14.35
N TYR A 83 -6.75 -5.16 -13.45
CA TYR A 83 -7.95 -4.81 -12.71
C TYR A 83 -8.42 -3.44 -13.18
N TYR A 84 -9.70 -3.35 -13.54
CA TYR A 84 -10.26 -2.10 -14.06
C TYR A 84 -11.68 -1.86 -13.59
N THR A 85 -12.11 -0.61 -13.53
CA THR A 85 -13.55 -0.29 -13.44
C THR A 85 -14.09 -0.05 -14.83
N ASN A 86 -15.38 -0.34 -15.02
CA ASN A 86 -16.12 0.03 -16.22
C ASN A 86 -17.29 0.89 -15.74
N ASP A 87 -17.00 2.17 -15.50
CA ASP A 87 -18.01 3.13 -15.06
C ASP A 87 -18.59 3.90 -16.24
N SER A 88 -19.89 4.16 -16.19
CA SER A 88 -20.65 4.86 -17.22
C SER A 88 -20.22 6.31 -17.44
N ASP A 89 -19.39 6.84 -16.53
CA ASP A 89 -19.05 8.26 -16.43
C ASP A 89 -17.74 8.59 -17.19
N ASP A 90 -17.33 7.72 -18.12
CA ASP A 90 -16.17 7.86 -19.01
C ASP A 90 -14.79 7.91 -18.31
N GLU A 91 -14.74 7.74 -16.98
CA GLU A 91 -13.49 7.52 -16.22
C GLU A 91 -13.39 6.07 -15.75
N ASN A 92 -12.29 5.42 -16.13
CA ASN A 92 -11.97 4.03 -15.84
C ASN A 92 -10.69 3.97 -15.02
N TYR A 93 -10.76 3.37 -13.83
CA TYR A 93 -9.58 3.04 -13.06
C TYR A 93 -8.87 1.85 -13.71
N LEU A 94 -7.55 1.87 -13.72
CA LEU A 94 -6.70 0.81 -14.26
C LEU A 94 -5.55 0.49 -13.30
N LEU A 95 -5.36 -0.80 -13.04
CA LEU A 95 -4.28 -1.34 -12.24
C LEU A 95 -3.77 -2.63 -12.89
N ALA A 96 -2.46 -2.75 -13.12
CA ALA A 96 -1.88 -4.01 -13.58
C ALA A 96 -0.86 -4.53 -12.58
N ILE A 97 -0.90 -5.84 -12.35
CA ILE A 97 -0.03 -6.56 -11.42
C ILE A 97 0.55 -7.76 -12.16
N TYR A 98 1.87 -7.90 -12.11
CA TYR A 98 2.61 -8.98 -12.74
C TYR A 98 3.75 -9.45 -11.83
N ASN A 99 3.85 -10.75 -11.60
CA ASN A 99 4.87 -11.36 -10.74
C ASN A 99 4.88 -10.75 -9.32
N GLY A 100 3.71 -10.43 -8.77
CA GLY A 100 3.55 -9.76 -7.48
C GLY A 100 4.04 -8.30 -7.44
N GLU A 101 4.28 -7.70 -8.60
CA GLU A 101 4.72 -6.31 -8.76
C GLU A 101 3.62 -5.47 -9.41
N VAL A 102 3.29 -4.33 -8.81
CA VAL A 102 2.40 -3.35 -9.44
C VAL A 102 3.17 -2.67 -10.58
N ILE A 103 2.62 -2.71 -11.78
CA ILE A 103 3.27 -2.19 -12.99
C ILE A 103 3.32 -0.66 -12.94
N GLU A 104 4.50 -0.10 -13.26
CA GLU A 104 4.69 1.35 -13.35
C GLU A 104 3.72 1.98 -14.38
N GLY A 105 3.18 3.15 -14.06
CA GLY A 105 2.21 3.83 -14.93
C GLY A 105 0.79 3.26 -14.87
N THR A 106 0.51 2.31 -13.96
CA THR A 106 -0.85 1.90 -13.59
C THR A 106 -1.21 2.40 -12.19
N ASP A 107 -2.34 1.96 -11.62
CA ASP A 107 -2.97 2.55 -10.43
C ASP A 107 -3.39 4.00 -10.71
N ILE A 108 -4.19 4.19 -11.76
CA ILE A 108 -4.59 5.52 -12.26
C ILE A 108 -6.03 5.49 -12.79
N PHE A 109 -6.65 6.66 -12.83
CA PHE A 109 -7.89 6.90 -13.55
C PHE A 109 -7.57 7.41 -14.96
N LEU A 110 -8.22 6.84 -15.96
CA LEU A 110 -8.08 7.17 -17.37
C LEU A 110 -9.45 7.48 -17.95
N ASP A 111 -9.55 8.43 -18.88
CA ASP A 111 -10.77 8.54 -19.66
C ASP A 111 -10.95 7.30 -20.58
N GLY A 112 -12.16 7.09 -21.10
CA GLY A 112 -12.49 5.92 -21.92
C GLY A 112 -11.62 5.76 -23.15
N ALA A 113 -11.25 6.86 -23.82
CA ALA A 113 -10.41 6.82 -25.02
C ALA A 113 -8.98 6.38 -24.68
N PHE A 114 -8.38 6.97 -23.64
CA PHE A 114 -7.05 6.57 -23.17
C PHE A 114 -7.04 5.15 -22.60
N PHE A 115 -8.12 4.72 -21.95
CA PHE A 115 -8.25 3.37 -21.45
C PHE A 115 -8.20 2.34 -22.58
N GLU A 116 -8.93 2.56 -23.68
CA GLU A 116 -8.89 1.64 -24.84
C GLU A 116 -7.52 1.65 -25.52
N CYS A 117 -6.87 2.81 -25.67
CA CYS A 117 -5.50 2.86 -26.17
C CYS A 117 -4.52 2.07 -25.27
N TYR A 118 -4.68 2.17 -23.94
CA TYR A 118 -3.84 1.45 -22.99
C TYR A 118 -4.13 -0.06 -23.04
N ARG A 119 -5.39 -0.46 -23.24
CA ARG A 119 -5.79 -1.85 -23.45
C ARG A 119 -5.10 -2.46 -24.67
N GLU A 120 -5.11 -1.77 -25.81
CA GLU A 120 -4.41 -2.22 -27.02
C GLU A 120 -2.89 -2.34 -26.79
N TYR A 121 -2.30 -1.39 -26.07
CA TYR A 121 -0.89 -1.45 -25.68
C TYR A 121 -0.58 -2.67 -24.81
N ILE A 122 -1.36 -2.93 -23.76
CA ILE A 122 -1.15 -4.10 -22.90
C ILE A 122 -1.27 -5.40 -23.72
N LEU A 123 -2.30 -5.52 -24.57
CA LEU A 123 -2.53 -6.71 -25.40
C LEU A 123 -1.41 -6.98 -26.42
N SER A 124 -0.59 -5.98 -26.73
CA SER A 124 0.59 -6.11 -27.61
C SER A 124 1.93 -6.15 -26.86
N SER A 125 1.90 -6.11 -25.53
CA SER A 125 3.08 -6.11 -24.67
C SER A 125 3.38 -7.48 -24.06
N ASP A 126 4.44 -7.57 -23.26
CA ASP A 126 4.79 -8.75 -22.46
C ASP A 126 3.70 -9.14 -21.44
N TYR A 127 2.72 -8.26 -21.20
CA TYR A 127 1.62 -8.47 -20.26
C TYR A 127 0.35 -9.03 -20.92
N ALA A 128 0.38 -9.37 -22.21
CA ALA A 128 -0.79 -9.85 -22.96
C ALA A 128 -1.44 -11.11 -22.37
N SER A 129 -0.69 -11.91 -21.60
CA SER A 129 -1.19 -13.13 -20.94
C SER A 129 -1.97 -12.86 -19.64
N LEU A 130 -1.97 -11.64 -19.13
CA LEU A 130 -2.68 -11.30 -17.90
C LEU A 130 -4.20 -11.32 -18.10
N SER A 131 -4.92 -11.83 -17.11
CA SER A 131 -6.38 -11.82 -17.11
C SER A 131 -6.91 -10.41 -16.86
N TRP A 132 -7.97 -10.04 -17.58
CA TRP A 132 -8.68 -8.78 -17.40
C TRP A 132 -9.86 -8.98 -16.45
N ASN A 133 -9.82 -8.34 -15.29
CA ASN A 133 -10.77 -8.49 -14.20
C ASN A 133 -11.49 -7.16 -13.96
N CYS A 134 -12.80 -7.13 -14.23
CA CYS A 134 -13.60 -5.97 -13.87
C CYS A 134 -13.77 -5.95 -12.34
N LEU A 135 -13.35 -4.86 -11.71
CA LEU A 135 -13.59 -4.61 -10.29
C LEU A 135 -15.09 -4.46 -10.09
N THR A 136 -15.64 -5.23 -9.14
CA THR A 136 -17.05 -5.21 -8.80
C THR A 136 -17.18 -4.76 -7.34
N ILE A 137 -18.41 -4.46 -6.91
CA ILE A 137 -18.69 -4.10 -5.52
C ILE A 137 -18.17 -5.19 -4.56
N ALA A 138 -18.29 -6.47 -4.92
CA ALA A 138 -17.78 -7.57 -4.10
C ALA A 138 -16.26 -7.50 -3.89
N HIS A 139 -15.50 -7.14 -4.94
CA HIS A 139 -14.05 -6.94 -4.82
C HIS A 139 -13.72 -5.77 -3.89
N ILE A 140 -14.50 -4.67 -3.97
CA ILE A 140 -14.33 -3.51 -3.11
C ILE A 140 -14.63 -3.86 -1.65
N GLU A 141 -15.73 -4.55 -1.38
CA GLU A 141 -16.12 -5.00 -0.04
C GLU A 141 -15.06 -5.90 0.59
N GLU A 142 -14.46 -6.82 -0.17
CA GLU A 142 -13.40 -7.70 0.32
C GLU A 142 -12.13 -6.92 0.69
N VAL A 143 -11.76 -5.90 -0.09
CA VAL A 143 -10.65 -5.00 0.25
C VAL A 143 -10.95 -4.20 1.51
N LEU A 144 -12.17 -3.67 1.65
CA LEU A 144 -12.61 -2.92 2.83
C LEU A 144 -12.60 -3.79 4.09
N GLU A 145 -13.11 -5.02 4.01
CA GLU A 145 -13.07 -5.98 5.11
C GLU A 145 -11.63 -6.31 5.51
N THR A 146 -10.75 -6.55 4.53
CA THR A 146 -9.33 -6.82 4.77
C THR A 146 -8.66 -5.65 5.47
N ASN A 147 -8.91 -4.42 5.05
CA ASN A 147 -8.43 -3.20 5.69
C ASN A 147 -8.96 -3.06 7.13
N HIS A 148 -10.25 -3.31 7.36
CA HIS A 148 -10.85 -3.26 8.68
C HIS A 148 -10.21 -4.28 9.64
N ASN A 149 -10.02 -5.51 9.18
CA ASN A 149 -9.37 -6.58 9.93
C ASN A 149 -7.91 -6.24 10.25
N TYR A 150 -7.19 -5.64 9.30
CA TYR A 150 -5.84 -5.14 9.52
C TYR A 150 -5.79 -4.04 10.59
N LYS A 151 -6.61 -2.98 10.45
CA LYS A 151 -6.70 -1.87 11.43
C LYS A 151 -7.02 -2.39 12.83
N LYS A 152 -7.96 -3.35 12.95
CA LYS A 152 -8.34 -3.99 14.21
C LYS A 152 -7.18 -4.78 14.83
N SER A 153 -6.45 -5.56 14.02
CA SER A 153 -5.27 -6.32 14.47
C SER A 153 -4.17 -5.41 15.00
N VAL A 154 -3.87 -4.33 14.27
CA VAL A 154 -2.86 -3.33 14.68
C VAL A 154 -3.28 -2.63 15.98
N SER A 155 -4.54 -2.24 16.11
CA SER A 155 -5.08 -1.63 17.34
C SER A 155 -4.93 -2.56 18.55
N LYS A 156 -5.31 -3.84 18.41
CA LYS A 156 -5.14 -4.84 19.47
C LYS A 156 -3.68 -4.97 19.92
N LYS A 157 -2.74 -5.07 18.96
CA LYS A 157 -1.30 -5.15 19.26
C LYS A 157 -0.80 -3.92 20.04
N LYS A 158 -1.25 -2.71 19.67
CA LYS A 158 -0.89 -1.48 20.40
C LYS A 158 -1.38 -1.50 21.85
N VAL A 159 -2.62 -1.92 22.08
CA VAL A 159 -3.18 -2.04 23.43
C VAL A 159 -2.40 -3.06 24.25
N THR A 160 -2.11 -4.24 23.69
CA THR A 160 -1.32 -5.27 24.39
C THR A 160 0.08 -4.78 24.74
N TYR A 161 0.76 -4.10 23.82
CA TYR A 161 2.08 -3.53 24.07
C TYR A 161 2.07 -2.47 25.18
N LEU A 162 1.09 -1.56 25.15
CA LEU A 162 0.96 -0.53 26.19
C LEU A 162 0.69 -1.13 27.57
N SER A 163 -0.21 -2.12 27.65
CA SER A 163 -0.49 -2.85 28.89
C SER A 163 0.74 -3.57 29.43
N MET A 164 1.57 -4.17 28.56
CA MET A 164 2.81 -4.82 28.96
C MET A 164 3.83 -3.81 29.51
N MET A 165 4.00 -2.67 28.84
CA MET A 165 4.89 -1.59 29.29
C MET A 165 4.47 -1.01 30.63
N LEU A 166 3.16 -0.80 30.85
CA LEU A 166 2.63 -0.37 32.14
C LEU A 166 2.88 -1.41 33.23
N GLY A 167 2.67 -2.70 32.95
CA GLY A 167 2.95 -3.78 33.90
C GLY A 167 4.42 -3.85 34.32
N ILE A 168 5.33 -3.72 33.35
CA ILE A 168 6.78 -3.64 33.61
C ILE A 168 7.12 -2.40 34.45
N GLY A 169 6.52 -1.24 34.14
CA GLY A 169 6.72 -0.02 34.90
C GLY A 169 6.27 -0.14 36.36
N VAL A 170 5.11 -0.75 36.61
CA VAL A 170 4.61 -1.02 37.97
C VAL A 170 5.54 -1.96 38.73
N LEU A 171 6.06 -3.00 38.07
CA LEU A 171 7.05 -3.90 38.66
C LEU A 171 8.32 -3.15 39.06
N PHE A 172 8.88 -2.30 38.19
CA PHE A 172 10.06 -1.50 38.53
C PHE A 172 9.80 -0.52 39.68
N LEU A 173 8.66 0.16 39.70
CA LEU A 173 8.30 1.07 40.79
C LEU A 173 8.14 0.35 42.12
N SER A 174 7.51 -0.83 42.13
CA SER A 174 7.38 -1.64 43.34
C SER A 174 8.73 -2.15 43.86
N LEU A 175 9.60 -2.66 42.99
CA LEU A 175 10.98 -3.05 43.33
C LEU A 175 11.77 -1.88 43.89
N PHE A 176 11.70 -0.72 43.23
CA PHE A 176 12.36 0.49 43.71
C PHE A 176 11.85 0.92 45.09
N GLY A 177 10.53 0.88 45.32
CA GLY A 177 9.94 1.18 46.62
C GLY A 177 10.40 0.21 47.73
N VAL A 178 10.54 -1.08 47.42
CA VAL A 178 11.09 -2.07 48.35
C VAL A 178 12.54 -1.75 48.69
N VAL A 179 13.38 -1.49 47.69
CA VAL A 179 14.79 -1.10 47.90
C VAL A 179 14.90 0.18 48.73
N LEU A 180 14.10 1.19 48.41
CA LEU A 180 14.07 2.47 49.14
C LEU A 180 13.68 2.26 50.61
N LYS A 181 12.68 1.41 50.87
CA LYS A 181 12.25 1.07 52.23
C LYS A 181 13.33 0.35 53.03
N VAL A 182 14.11 -0.53 52.39
CA VAL A 182 15.27 -1.18 53.03
C VAL A 182 16.37 -0.16 53.36
N PHE A 183 16.67 0.75 52.43
CA PHE A 183 17.71 1.78 52.63
C PHE A 183 17.36 2.86 53.65
N ILE A 184 16.09 3.24 53.78
CA ILE A 184 15.63 4.28 54.73
C ILE A 184 15.22 3.67 56.08
N GLY A 185 14.79 2.41 56.09
CA GLY A 185 14.40 1.67 57.29
C GLY A 185 15.56 0.99 58.03
N THR A 186 16.80 1.25 57.60
CA THR A 186 18.04 0.99 58.35
C THR A 186 18.57 2.30 58.92
#